data_AF-A0A285IVT5-F1
#
_entry.id   AF-A0A285IVT5-F1
#
_cell.length_a   1.000
_cell.length_b   1.000
_cell.length_c   1.000
_cell.angle_alpha   90.00
_cell.angle_beta   90.00
_cell.angle_gamma   90.00
#
_symmetry.space_group_name_H-M   'P 1'
#
loop_
_entity.id
_entity.type
_entity.pdbx_description
1 polymer ?
#
loop_
_entity_poly.entity_id
_entity_poly.type
_entity_poly.pdbx_seq_one_letter_code
_entity_poly.pdbx_strand_id
1 'polypeptide(L)'
;MTVADALMLALGVIAVGSGALVVTSTHLVRAGLYLVVSLGAIAGLYLVLGAELVAWVQVLVYVGAVVVLLLFAVMLTRAPIGPSPDLDRPAGPAALIGAGVGLGLSVLLMDAFRWTRYELPPPGTGRRVGEQIFGAWVLPFEVLSILLLAALVGAIVLSRPDIGARPGAGTADVAPPPSPIDESPEVVARLERIAARQAAAQARVRAQHAAEVAAANQAAAAENGAAQNVAAETGTATAVETRPGERRDPSEMTRDELLRQQAHDVVFRAREAGPTLGGEDPPPPDTGPRKVENTVGEPIPDEEQPALPPPPPRELPKSDDAAPRELPKERELPKGDDA
;
A
#
# COMPACT_ATOMS: atom_id res chain seq x y z
N MET A 1 19.71 40.77 16.77
CA MET A 1 18.96 39.58 16.32
C MET A 1 17.63 40.10 15.82
N THR A 2 17.48 40.17 14.50
CA THR A 2 16.17 40.44 13.90
C THR A 2 15.27 39.20 14.08
N VAL A 3 13.96 39.36 13.91
CA VAL A 3 13.03 38.21 13.95
C VAL A 3 13.39 37.19 12.86
N ALA A 4 13.84 37.66 11.69
CA ALA A 4 14.31 36.79 10.61
C ALA A 4 15.54 35.97 11.01
N ASP A 5 16.50 36.57 11.73
CA ASP A 5 17.68 35.83 12.23
C ASP A 5 17.27 34.70 13.18
N ALA A 6 16.32 34.98 14.08
CA ALA A 6 15.83 33.99 15.04
C ALA A 6 15.07 32.85 14.33
N LEU A 7 14.22 33.17 13.34
CA LEU A 7 13.52 32.18 12.54
C LEU A 7 14.49 31.33 11.70
N MET A 8 15.50 31.95 11.09
CA MET A 8 16.53 31.26 10.32
C MET A 8 17.30 30.26 11.19
N LEU A 9 17.74 30.68 12.39
CA LEU A 9 18.43 29.81 13.32
C LEU A 9 17.54 28.67 13.81
N ALA A 10 16.29 28.95 14.18
CA ALA A 10 15.35 27.95 14.64
C ALA A 10 15.06 26.89 13.56
N LEU A 11 14.74 27.32 12.33
CA LEU A 11 14.49 26.43 11.19
C LEU A 11 15.74 25.66 10.80
N GLY A 12 16.92 26.29 10.84
CA GLY A 12 18.20 25.62 10.58
C GLY A 12 18.49 24.50 11.60
N VAL A 13 18.28 24.77 12.88
CA VAL A 13 18.42 23.75 13.95
C VAL A 13 17.41 22.62 13.76
N ILE A 14 16.17 22.92 13.40
CA ILE A 14 15.15 21.91 13.09
C ILE A 14 15.56 21.08 11.87
N ALA A 15 16.06 21.70 10.80
CA ALA A 15 16.45 21.01 9.57
C ALA A 15 17.61 20.03 9.81
N VAL A 16 18.66 20.48 10.52
CA VAL A 16 19.83 19.66 10.85
C VAL A 16 19.48 18.59 11.89
N GLY A 17 18.73 18.96 12.94
CA GLY A 17 18.32 18.02 14.00
C GLY A 17 17.43 16.91 13.47
N SER A 18 16.44 17.25 12.64
CA SER A 18 15.61 16.24 11.97
C SER A 18 16.40 15.40 10.98
N GLY A 19 17.33 15.98 10.21
CA GLY A 19 18.24 15.24 9.34
C GLY A 19 19.11 14.22 10.09
N ALA A 20 19.63 14.59 11.26
CA ALA A 20 20.33 13.65 12.14
C ALA A 20 19.40 12.52 12.61
N LEU A 21 18.16 12.84 12.98
CA LEU A 21 17.16 11.84 13.37
C LEU A 21 16.77 10.89 12.23
N VAL A 22 16.79 11.33 10.97
CA VAL A 22 16.57 10.46 9.79
C VAL A 22 17.61 9.34 9.77
N VAL A 23 18.89 9.67 9.93
CA VAL A 23 19.99 8.70 9.78
C VAL A 23 20.22 7.85 11.04
N THR A 24 19.84 8.35 12.22
CA THR A 24 19.93 7.58 13.47
C THR A 24 18.69 6.73 13.75
N SER A 25 17.58 6.95 13.03
CA SER A 25 16.34 6.21 13.25
C SER A 25 16.43 4.81 12.66
N THR A 26 16.17 3.81 13.50
CA THR A 26 16.16 2.39 13.11
C THR A 26 14.89 1.97 12.37
N HIS A 27 13.80 2.74 12.52
CA HIS A 27 12.53 2.44 11.86
C HIS A 27 12.35 3.32 10.61
N LEU A 28 12.20 2.69 9.44
CA LEU A 28 12.18 3.38 8.14
C LEU A 28 11.04 4.42 8.03
N VAL A 29 9.83 4.06 8.47
CA VAL A 29 8.70 5.00 8.44
C VAL A 29 8.97 6.24 9.30
N ARG A 30 9.55 6.06 10.50
CA ARG A 30 9.90 7.16 11.40
C ARG A 30 11.01 8.03 10.79
N ALA A 31 12.00 7.41 10.17
CA ALA A 31 13.05 8.11 9.43
C ALA A 31 12.44 8.96 8.31
N GLY A 32 11.49 8.42 7.53
CA GLY A 32 10.81 9.18 6.49
C GLY A 32 9.96 10.35 7.04
N LEU A 33 9.32 10.20 8.21
CA LEU A 33 8.62 11.33 8.85
C LEU A 33 9.58 12.43 9.33
N TYR A 34 10.75 12.09 9.86
CA TYR A 34 11.79 13.08 10.18
C TYR A 34 12.31 13.78 8.91
N LEU A 35 12.34 13.08 7.77
CA LEU A 35 12.73 13.66 6.49
C LEU A 35 11.71 14.72 6.02
N VAL A 36 10.40 14.48 6.23
CA VAL A 36 9.36 15.50 5.99
C VAL A 36 9.62 16.76 6.83
N VAL A 37 9.95 16.60 8.11
CA VAL A 37 10.24 17.74 8.99
C VAL A 37 11.48 18.50 8.51
N SER A 38 12.53 17.80 8.06
CA SER A 38 13.75 18.43 7.55
C SER A 38 13.48 19.24 6.27
N LEU A 39 12.79 18.64 5.30
CA LEU A 39 12.46 19.30 4.04
C LEU A 39 11.45 20.44 4.23
N GLY A 40 10.51 20.30 5.17
CA GLY A 40 9.59 21.37 5.56
C GLY A 40 10.31 22.55 6.22
N ALA A 41 11.30 22.28 7.07
CA ALA A 41 12.14 23.33 7.65
C ALA A 41 12.96 24.06 6.58
N ILE A 42 13.49 23.34 5.58
CA ILE A 42 14.14 23.94 4.41
C ILE A 42 13.17 24.81 3.59
N ALA A 43 11.93 24.36 3.39
CA ALA A 43 10.91 25.19 2.74
C ALA A 43 10.64 26.48 3.53
N GLY A 44 10.60 26.40 4.87
CA GLY A 44 10.53 27.57 5.74
C GLY A 44 11.73 28.52 5.59
N LEU A 45 12.95 27.98 5.46
CA LEU A 45 14.15 28.80 5.19
C LEU A 45 14.04 29.57 3.87
N TYR A 46 13.47 28.95 2.82
CA TYR A 46 13.20 29.63 1.56
C TYR A 46 12.19 30.77 1.71
N LEU A 47 11.16 30.62 2.55
CA LEU A 47 10.22 31.70 2.84
C LEU A 47 10.89 32.87 3.58
N VAL A 48 11.75 32.58 4.57
CA VAL A 48 12.51 33.61 5.29
C VAL A 48 13.45 34.37 4.33
N LEU A 49 14.01 33.69 3.33
CA LEU A 49 14.87 34.27 2.29
C LEU A 49 14.10 34.99 1.17
N GLY A 50 12.76 35.00 1.19
CA GLY A 50 11.94 35.65 0.15
C GLY A 50 11.85 34.86 -1.16
N ALA A 51 12.12 33.56 -1.14
CA ALA A 51 12.05 32.64 -2.28
C ALA A 51 10.74 31.83 -2.27
N GLU A 52 9.60 32.51 -2.44
CA GLU A 52 8.27 31.93 -2.26
C GLU A 52 7.96 30.77 -3.23
N LEU A 53 8.21 30.96 -4.53
CA LEU A 53 7.96 29.90 -5.51
C LEU A 53 8.77 28.63 -5.17
N VAL A 54 10.03 28.81 -4.79
CA VAL A 54 10.93 27.69 -4.46
C VAL A 54 10.45 26.97 -3.20
N ALA A 55 9.95 27.70 -2.20
CA ALA A 55 9.34 27.11 -1.01
C ALA A 55 8.13 26.24 -1.36
N TRP A 56 7.23 26.72 -2.22
CA TRP A 56 6.06 25.94 -2.65
C TRP A 56 6.45 24.71 -3.45
N VAL A 57 7.40 24.85 -4.39
CA VAL A 57 7.93 23.70 -5.15
C VAL A 57 8.61 22.70 -4.20
N GLN A 58 9.32 23.17 -3.17
CA GLN A 58 9.93 22.31 -2.16
C GLN A 58 8.90 21.42 -1.45
N VAL A 59 7.78 22.02 -1.03
CA VAL A 59 6.70 21.27 -0.39
C VAL A 59 6.00 20.34 -1.39
N LEU A 60 5.64 20.82 -2.58
CA LEU A 60 4.89 20.03 -3.56
C LEU A 60 5.70 18.83 -4.07
N VAL A 61 6.96 19.05 -4.45
CA VAL A 61 7.79 18.02 -5.09
C VAL A 61 8.48 17.15 -4.05
N TYR A 62 9.23 17.74 -3.11
CA TYR A 62 10.02 16.93 -2.19
C TYR A 62 9.15 16.31 -1.10
N VAL A 63 8.35 17.11 -0.40
CA VAL A 63 7.48 16.58 0.66
C VAL A 63 6.30 15.81 0.05
N GLY A 64 5.65 16.37 -0.98
CA GLY A 64 4.41 15.84 -1.54
C GLY A 64 4.60 14.62 -2.45
N ALA A 65 5.56 14.65 -3.37
CA ALA A 65 5.76 13.55 -4.33
C ALA A 65 6.87 12.59 -3.89
N VAL A 66 8.09 13.10 -3.68
CA VAL A 66 9.29 12.26 -3.46
C VAL A 66 9.20 11.50 -2.14
N VAL A 67 8.94 12.19 -1.02
CA VAL A 67 8.88 11.51 0.29
C VAL A 67 7.68 10.60 0.39
N VAL A 68 6.51 10.98 -0.14
CA VAL A 68 5.33 10.10 -0.15
C VAL A 68 5.60 8.85 -0.98
N LEU A 69 6.20 8.97 -2.17
CA LEU A 69 6.58 7.82 -2.99
C LEU A 69 7.60 6.93 -2.27
N LEU A 70 8.60 7.53 -1.63
CA LEU A 70 9.60 6.81 -0.84
C LEU A 70 8.94 6.05 0.32
N LEU A 71 8.06 6.71 1.08
CA LEU A 71 7.32 6.10 2.18
C LEU A 71 6.43 4.95 1.71
N PHE A 72 5.73 5.13 0.58
CA PHE A 72 4.92 4.09 -0.02
C PHE A 72 5.76 2.89 -0.47
N ALA A 73 6.90 3.14 -1.14
CA ALA A 73 7.82 2.09 -1.58
C ALA A 73 8.41 1.30 -0.41
N VAL A 74 8.85 1.96 0.66
CA VAL A 74 9.37 1.26 1.85
C VAL A 74 8.29 0.52 2.63
N MET A 75 7.03 0.95 2.56
CA MET A 75 5.91 0.24 3.17
C MET A 75 5.46 -0.97 2.36
N LEU A 76 5.53 -0.91 1.03
CA LEU A 76 5.22 -2.05 0.15
C LEU A 76 6.30 -3.13 0.19
N THR A 77 7.54 -2.76 0.48
CA THR A 77 8.64 -3.72 0.59
C THR A 77 8.64 -4.37 1.97
N ARG A 78 8.66 -5.71 2.01
CA ARG A 78 8.95 -6.47 3.24
C ARG A 78 10.44 -6.38 3.58
N ALA A 79 10.92 -5.17 3.84
CA ALA A 79 12.26 -5.00 4.41
C ALA A 79 12.24 -5.63 5.82
N PRO A 80 13.21 -6.49 6.20
CA PRO A 80 13.35 -6.95 7.57
C PRO A 80 13.53 -5.74 8.49
N ILE A 81 12.47 -5.36 9.21
CA ILE A 81 12.48 -4.25 10.16
C ILE A 81 13.08 -4.78 11.47
N GLY A 82 14.40 -4.96 11.51
CA GLY A 82 15.11 -5.47 12.68
C GLY A 82 16.63 -5.38 12.54
N PRO A 83 17.40 -5.50 13.64
CA PRO A 83 18.87 -5.53 13.59
C PRO A 83 19.33 -6.67 12.67
N SER A 84 20.04 -6.31 11.60
CA SER A 84 20.62 -7.28 10.68
C SER A 84 22.13 -7.26 10.88
N PRO A 85 22.76 -8.38 11.25
CA PRO A 85 24.21 -8.45 11.45
C PRO A 85 25.01 -8.14 10.16
N ASP A 86 24.38 -8.20 8.98
CA ASP A 86 24.97 -7.83 7.69
C ASP A 86 25.02 -6.31 7.45
N LEU A 87 24.20 -5.51 8.17
CA LEU A 87 24.19 -4.05 8.11
C LEU A 87 24.90 -3.39 9.31
N ASP A 88 25.29 -4.16 10.32
CA ASP A 88 26.01 -3.71 11.52
C ASP A 88 27.50 -3.47 11.22
N ARG A 89 27.78 -2.62 10.21
CA ARG A 89 29.12 -2.08 9.98
C ARG A 89 29.44 -1.06 11.08
N PRO A 90 30.67 -1.01 11.61
CA PRO A 90 31.02 0.01 12.59
C PRO A 90 30.76 1.40 12.01
N ALA A 91 29.76 2.09 12.56
CA ALA A 91 29.39 3.44 12.13
C ALA A 91 30.47 4.48 12.45
N GLY A 92 31.46 4.14 13.28
CA GLY A 92 32.52 5.04 13.75
C GLY A 92 33.30 5.74 12.62
N PRO A 93 33.94 5.02 11.68
CA PRO A 93 34.67 5.65 10.58
C PRO A 93 33.78 6.49 9.65
N ALA A 94 32.57 6.01 9.35
CA ALA A 94 31.62 6.74 8.49
C ALA A 94 31.13 8.03 9.17
N ALA A 95 30.81 7.97 10.47
CA ALA A 95 30.45 9.14 11.26
C ALA A 95 31.60 10.13 11.40
N LEU A 96 32.83 9.65 11.57
CA LEU A 96 34.02 10.51 11.66
C LEU A 96 34.31 11.22 10.33
N ILE A 97 34.19 10.51 9.20
CA ILE A 97 34.32 11.12 7.87
C ILE A 97 33.19 12.12 7.64
N GLY A 98 31.94 11.73 7.92
CA GLY A 98 30.78 12.61 7.74
C GLY A 98 30.86 13.88 8.59
N ALA A 99 31.22 13.75 9.87
CA ALA A 99 31.43 14.88 10.77
C ALA A 99 32.63 15.72 10.35
N GLY A 100 33.74 15.09 9.93
CA GLY A 100 34.93 15.77 9.44
C GLY A 100 34.66 16.60 8.18
N VAL A 101 33.93 16.04 7.21
CA VAL A 101 33.51 16.74 5.99
C VAL A 101 32.51 17.85 6.32
N GLY A 102 31.51 17.58 7.14
CA GLY A 102 30.50 18.58 7.53
C GLY A 102 31.12 19.77 8.28
N LEU A 103 31.99 19.49 9.25
CA LEU A 103 32.71 20.53 10.00
C LEU A 103 33.74 21.25 9.13
N GLY A 104 34.49 20.51 8.30
CA GLY A 104 35.44 21.09 7.35
C GLY A 104 34.77 22.04 6.36
N LEU A 105 33.63 21.64 5.78
CA LEU A 105 32.85 22.49 4.89
C LEU A 105 32.27 23.69 5.63
N SER A 106 31.79 23.50 6.87
CA SER A 106 31.28 24.61 7.69
C SER A 106 32.37 25.65 8.00
N VAL A 107 33.57 25.22 8.38
CA VAL A 107 34.73 26.10 8.62
C VAL A 107 35.15 26.80 7.33
N LEU A 108 35.23 26.06 6.22
CA LEU A 108 35.57 26.62 4.91
C LEU A 108 34.58 27.70 4.48
N LEU A 109 33.27 27.47 4.64
CA LEU A 109 32.25 28.47 4.34
C LEU A 109 32.35 29.68 5.27
N MET A 110 32.59 29.47 6.56
CA MET A 110 32.75 30.57 7.51
C MET A 110 33.98 31.43 7.19
N ASP A 111 35.08 30.83 6.74
CA ASP A 111 36.28 31.54 6.32
C ASP A 111 36.10 32.24 4.96
N ALA A 112 35.45 31.57 3.99
CA ALA A 112 35.22 32.10 2.66
C ALA A 112 34.27 33.31 2.64
N PHE A 113 33.16 33.23 3.37
CA PHE A 113 32.13 34.29 3.39
C PHE A 113 32.35 35.31 4.52
N ARG A 114 33.05 34.92 5.59
CA ARG A 114 33.27 35.74 6.80
C ARG A 114 31.97 36.37 7.31
N TRP A 115 32.07 37.57 7.88
CA TRP A 115 30.93 38.39 8.30
C TRP A 115 30.47 39.35 7.20
N THR A 116 30.71 39.01 5.94
CA THR A 116 30.32 39.85 4.80
C THR A 116 28.80 39.91 4.74
N ARG A 117 28.25 41.12 4.81
CA ARG A 117 26.81 41.35 4.71
C ARG A 117 26.44 41.50 3.25
N TYR A 118 25.48 40.71 2.80
CA TYR A 118 24.89 40.83 1.48
C TYR A 118 23.50 41.46 1.62
N GLU A 119 23.19 42.45 0.79
CA GLU A 119 21.85 43.02 0.74
C GLU A 119 20.90 41.98 0.14
N LEU A 120 19.77 41.74 0.79
CA LEU A 120 18.81 40.77 0.24
C LEU A 120 18.31 41.28 -1.12
N PRO A 121 18.51 40.51 -2.20
CA PRO A 121 17.94 40.86 -3.49
C PRO A 121 16.41 40.86 -3.39
N PRO A 122 15.70 41.54 -4.30
CA PRO A 122 14.26 41.61 -4.21
C PRO A 122 13.64 40.21 -4.34
N PRO A 123 12.47 39.93 -3.74
CA PRO A 123 11.89 38.60 -3.64
C PRO A 123 11.85 37.82 -4.96
N GLY A 124 12.09 36.51 -4.89
CA GLY A 124 12.01 35.62 -6.03
C GLY A 124 10.56 35.36 -6.43
N THR A 125 10.03 36.17 -7.35
CA THR A 125 8.65 36.02 -7.84
C THR A 125 8.56 35.02 -8.99
N GLY A 126 7.40 34.38 -9.15
CA GLY A 126 7.16 33.44 -10.24
C GLY A 126 7.40 34.02 -11.64
N ARG A 127 7.10 35.31 -11.82
CA ARG A 127 7.38 36.02 -13.07
C ARG A 127 8.87 36.08 -13.41
N ARG A 128 9.73 36.47 -12.46
CA ARG A 128 11.18 36.53 -12.71
C ARG A 128 11.78 35.15 -12.97
N VAL A 129 11.29 34.13 -12.27
CA VAL A 129 11.72 32.75 -12.51
C VAL A 129 11.31 32.32 -13.92
N GLY A 130 10.08 32.61 -14.34
CA GLY A 130 9.62 32.35 -15.71
C GLY A 130 10.45 33.08 -16.77
N GLU A 131 10.72 34.38 -16.59
CA GLU A 131 11.56 35.18 -17.49
C GLU A 131 12.98 34.59 -17.62
N GLN A 132 13.56 34.07 -16.53
CA GLN A 132 14.87 33.42 -16.59
C GLN A 132 14.82 32.03 -17.24
N ILE A 133 13.83 31.21 -16.90
CA ILE A 133 13.66 29.85 -17.45
C ILE A 133 13.48 29.90 -18.97
N PHE A 134 12.61 30.77 -19.47
CA PHE A 134 12.32 30.88 -20.90
C PHE A 134 13.23 31.86 -21.65
N GLY A 135 14.06 32.63 -20.93
CA GLY A 135 15.10 33.48 -21.51
C GLY A 135 16.45 32.77 -21.54
N ALA A 136 17.22 32.93 -20.46
CA ALA A 136 18.61 32.44 -20.39
C ALA A 136 18.73 30.91 -20.22
N TRP A 137 17.71 30.25 -19.63
CA TRP A 137 17.77 28.84 -19.24
C TRP A 137 16.93 27.90 -20.12
N VAL A 138 16.63 28.33 -21.36
CA VAL A 138 15.78 27.54 -22.28
C VAL A 138 16.37 26.17 -22.61
N LEU A 139 17.69 26.09 -22.81
CA LEU A 139 18.36 24.82 -23.14
C LEU A 139 18.30 23.82 -21.97
N PRO A 140 18.66 24.19 -20.72
CA PRO A 140 18.45 23.32 -19.55
C PRO A 140 16.99 22.91 -19.35
N PHE A 141 16.02 23.80 -19.60
CA PHE A 141 14.59 23.47 -19.51
C PHE A 141 14.18 22.38 -20.51
N GLU A 142 14.67 22.46 -21.75
CA GLU A 142 14.42 21.45 -22.78
C GLU A 142 15.03 20.09 -22.39
N VAL A 143 16.27 20.09 -21.90
CA VAL A 143 16.94 18.87 -21.44
C VAL A 143 16.20 18.22 -20.26
N LEU A 144 15.69 19.04 -19.32
CA LEU A 144 14.86 18.53 -18.21
C LEU A 144 13.56 17.90 -18.71
N SER A 145 12.94 18.44 -19.76
CA SER A 145 11.71 17.87 -20.35
C SER A 145 11.97 16.48 -20.94
N ILE A 146 13.08 16.32 -21.69
CA ILE A 146 13.50 15.01 -22.22
C ILE A 146 13.88 14.06 -21.08
N LEU A 147 14.56 14.55 -20.03
CA LEU A 147 14.90 13.76 -18.86
C LEU A 147 13.65 13.22 -18.14
N LEU A 148 12.64 14.06 -17.95
CA LEU A 148 11.36 13.65 -17.32
C LEU A 148 10.62 12.63 -18.19
N LEU A 149 10.60 12.81 -19.51
CA LEU A 149 10.04 11.83 -20.44
C LEU A 149 10.77 10.49 -20.34
N ALA A 150 12.11 10.51 -20.37
CA ALA A 150 12.93 9.32 -20.26
C ALA A 150 12.74 8.61 -18.91
N ALA A 151 12.63 9.37 -17.81
CA ALA A 151 12.36 8.83 -16.49
C ALA A 151 10.98 8.14 -16.42
N LEU A 152 9.94 8.75 -17.00
CA LEU A 152 8.60 8.15 -17.06
C LEU A 152 8.60 6.85 -17.87
N VAL A 153 9.19 6.86 -19.07
CA VAL A 153 9.31 5.65 -19.92
C VAL A 153 10.11 4.56 -19.19
N GLY A 154 11.23 4.93 -18.56
CA GLY A 154 12.07 4.01 -17.78
C GLY A 154 11.32 3.38 -16.61
N ALA A 155 10.56 4.17 -15.86
CA ALA A 155 9.73 3.68 -14.75
C ALA A 155 8.64 2.71 -15.24
N ILE A 156 7.97 3.01 -16.35
CA ILE A 156 6.93 2.14 -16.94
C ILE A 156 7.54 0.80 -17.39
N VAL A 157 8.63 0.83 -18.15
CA VAL A 157 9.31 -0.38 -18.64
C VAL A 157 9.78 -1.25 -17.48
N LEU A 158 10.36 -0.65 -16.44
CA LEU A 158 10.81 -1.37 -15.24
C LEU A 158 9.65 -1.96 -14.42
N SER A 159 8.52 -1.25 -14.34
CA SER A 159 7.36 -1.69 -13.57
C SER A 159 6.56 -2.81 -14.23
N ARG A 160 6.81 -3.10 -15.52
CA ARG A 160 6.05 -4.09 -16.28
C ARG A 160 6.47 -5.50 -15.85
N PRO A 161 5.58 -6.32 -15.28
CA PRO A 161 5.89 -7.72 -14.98
C PRO A 161 6.10 -8.49 -16.29
N ASP A 162 7.04 -9.44 -16.31
CA ASP A 162 7.28 -10.34 -17.45
C ASP A 162 6.07 -11.27 -17.68
N ILE A 163 5.02 -10.76 -18.30
CA ILE A 163 3.79 -11.51 -18.65
C ILE A 163 4.01 -12.46 -19.85
N GLY A 164 5.27 -12.70 -20.26
CA GLY A 164 5.61 -13.46 -21.46
C GLY A 164 6.74 -14.48 -21.32
N ALA A 165 7.40 -14.59 -20.16
CA ALA A 165 8.39 -15.64 -19.94
C ALA A 165 7.65 -16.98 -19.80
N ARG A 166 7.37 -17.66 -20.92
CA ARG A 166 6.86 -19.03 -20.91
C ARG A 166 7.86 -19.89 -20.13
N PRO A 167 7.50 -20.44 -18.95
CA PRO A 167 8.32 -21.48 -18.35
C PRO A 167 8.28 -22.67 -19.31
N GLY A 168 9.39 -22.97 -19.99
CA GLY A 168 9.52 -24.22 -20.75
C GLY A 168 9.73 -24.15 -22.28
N ALA A 169 10.10 -23.01 -22.87
CA ALA A 169 10.60 -23.02 -24.26
C ALA A 169 12.12 -23.32 -24.31
N GLY A 170 12.49 -24.47 -23.75
CA GLY A 170 13.87 -24.95 -23.63
C GLY A 170 13.96 -25.87 -22.43
N THR A 171 14.05 -27.17 -22.69
CA THR A 171 13.98 -28.29 -21.72
C THR A 171 12.60 -28.48 -21.09
N ALA A 172 11.66 -29.06 -21.85
CA ALA A 172 10.63 -29.88 -21.25
C ALA A 172 11.32 -30.99 -20.46
N ASP A 173 11.35 -30.82 -19.14
CA ASP A 173 10.99 -31.81 -18.13
C ASP A 173 11.07 -33.27 -18.63
N VAL A 174 12.28 -33.78 -18.78
CA VAL A 174 12.51 -35.20 -18.53
C VAL A 174 12.61 -35.29 -17.02
N ALA A 175 11.50 -35.65 -16.37
CA ALA A 175 11.53 -36.09 -14.99
C ALA A 175 12.70 -37.09 -14.86
N PRO A 176 13.62 -36.93 -13.89
CA PRO A 176 14.65 -37.92 -13.66
C PRO A 176 13.94 -39.28 -13.53
N PRO A 177 14.44 -40.36 -14.19
CA PRO A 177 13.84 -41.67 -13.99
C PRO A 177 13.76 -41.91 -12.48
N PRO A 178 12.63 -42.45 -11.96
CA PRO A 178 12.48 -42.67 -10.54
C PRO A 178 13.72 -43.41 -10.05
N SER A 179 14.43 -42.81 -9.10
CA SER A 179 15.60 -43.44 -8.50
C SER A 179 15.17 -44.83 -8.02
N PRO A 180 15.95 -45.89 -8.28
CA PRO A 180 15.67 -47.20 -7.72
C PRO A 180 15.38 -47.04 -6.23
N ILE A 181 14.27 -47.60 -5.77
CA ILE A 181 13.91 -47.58 -4.35
C ILE A 181 15.15 -48.11 -3.60
N ASP A 182 15.69 -47.30 -2.70
CA ASP A 182 16.85 -47.69 -1.90
C ASP A 182 16.42 -48.80 -0.93
N GLU A 183 16.59 -50.05 -1.35
CA GLU A 183 16.27 -51.26 -0.57
C GLU A 183 17.32 -51.55 0.52
N SER A 184 18.14 -50.57 0.89
CA SER A 184 19.08 -50.76 1.99
C SER A 184 18.32 -51.09 3.29
N PRO A 185 18.79 -52.10 4.06
CA PRO A 185 18.05 -52.66 5.19
C PRO A 185 17.74 -51.63 6.29
N GLU A 186 18.51 -50.53 6.36
CA GLU A 186 18.28 -49.42 7.29
C GLU A 186 17.03 -48.59 6.94
N VAL A 187 16.76 -48.39 5.64
CA VAL A 187 15.60 -47.61 5.16
C VAL A 187 14.32 -48.41 5.40
N VAL A 188 14.33 -49.71 5.10
CA VAL A 188 13.21 -50.62 5.37
C VAL A 188 12.89 -50.66 6.87
N ALA A 189 13.90 -50.85 7.72
CA ALA A 189 13.71 -50.83 9.17
C ALA A 189 13.24 -49.47 9.71
N ARG A 190 13.56 -48.35 9.02
CA ARG A 190 13.05 -47.02 9.37
C ARG A 190 11.57 -46.87 8.99
N LEU A 191 11.17 -47.35 7.81
CA LEU A 191 9.79 -47.31 7.36
C LEU A 191 8.89 -48.20 8.22
N GLU A 192 9.32 -49.40 8.60
CA GLU A 192 8.58 -50.27 9.52
C GLU A 192 8.39 -49.63 10.89
N ARG A 193 9.42 -48.96 11.43
CA ARG A 193 9.32 -48.20 12.68
C ARG A 193 8.33 -47.04 12.59
N ILE A 194 8.26 -46.36 11.44
CA ILE A 194 7.29 -45.28 11.21
C ILE A 194 5.88 -45.86 11.12
N ALA A 195 5.68 -46.93 10.35
CA ALA A 195 4.39 -47.61 10.20
C ALA A 195 3.87 -48.13 11.55
N ALA A 196 4.73 -48.76 12.37
CA ALA A 196 4.37 -49.23 13.70
C ALA A 196 3.98 -48.09 14.65
N ARG A 197 4.68 -46.95 14.60
CA ARG A 197 4.33 -45.75 15.37
C ARG A 197 2.98 -45.16 14.93
N GLN A 198 2.71 -45.13 13.63
CA GLN A 198 1.44 -44.65 13.09
C GLN A 198 0.28 -45.57 13.46
N ALA A 199 0.45 -46.89 13.38
CA ALA A 199 -0.56 -47.85 13.81
C ALA A 199 -0.88 -47.72 15.32
N ALA A 200 0.14 -47.57 16.17
CA ALA A 200 -0.04 -47.35 17.59
C ALA A 200 -0.74 -46.01 17.91
N ALA A 201 -0.43 -44.95 17.15
CA ALA A 201 -1.11 -43.66 17.28
C ALA A 201 -2.59 -43.76 16.88
N GLN A 202 -2.90 -44.42 15.76
CA GLN A 202 -4.28 -44.62 15.30
C GLN A 202 -5.10 -45.48 16.28
N ALA A 203 -4.49 -46.50 16.89
CA ALA A 203 -5.15 -47.32 17.91
C ALA A 203 -5.52 -46.51 19.17
N ARG A 204 -4.65 -45.59 19.61
CA ARG A 204 -4.93 -44.70 20.75
C ARG A 204 -6.09 -43.75 20.46
N VAL A 205 -6.12 -43.15 19.27
CA VAL A 205 -7.22 -42.26 18.86
C VAL A 205 -8.55 -43.02 18.80
N ARG A 206 -8.55 -44.24 18.24
CA ARG A 206 -9.77 -45.10 18.23
C ARG A 206 -10.24 -45.48 19.63
N ALA A 207 -9.32 -45.78 20.55
CA ALA A 207 -9.66 -46.10 21.93
C ALA A 207 -10.25 -44.89 22.69
N GLN A 208 -9.70 -43.68 22.47
CA GLN A 208 -10.24 -42.44 23.03
C GLN A 208 -11.66 -42.18 22.52
N HIS A 209 -11.87 -42.30 21.21
CA HIS A 209 -13.19 -42.08 20.61
C HIS A 209 -14.22 -43.12 21.08
N ALA A 210 -13.82 -44.40 21.22
CA ALA A 210 -14.70 -45.44 21.76
C ALA A 210 -15.09 -45.19 23.24
N ALA A 211 -14.15 -44.67 24.05
CA ALA A 211 -14.42 -44.31 25.45
C ALA A 211 -15.38 -43.12 25.55
N GLU A 212 -15.22 -42.12 24.68
CA GLU A 212 -16.08 -40.93 24.62
C GLU A 212 -17.51 -41.30 24.21
N VAL A 213 -17.67 -42.18 23.20
CA VAL A 213 -18.98 -42.70 22.77
C VAL A 213 -19.63 -43.56 23.87
N ALA A 214 -18.86 -44.37 24.60
CA ALA A 214 -19.39 -45.14 25.72
C ALA A 214 -19.87 -44.24 26.88
N ALA A 215 -19.15 -43.16 27.17
CA ALA A 215 -19.55 -42.17 28.16
C ALA A 215 -20.83 -41.43 27.74
N ALA A 216 -20.94 -41.04 26.46
CA ALA A 216 -22.14 -40.42 25.90
C ALA A 216 -23.37 -41.34 25.98
N ASN A 217 -23.21 -42.63 25.68
CA ASN A 217 -24.30 -43.61 25.78
C ASN A 217 -24.74 -43.87 27.23
N GLN A 218 -23.82 -43.85 28.20
CA GLN A 218 -24.17 -43.95 29.62
C GLN A 218 -24.93 -42.73 30.12
N ALA A 219 -24.55 -41.52 29.68
CA ALA A 219 -25.28 -40.29 29.99
C ALA A 219 -26.71 -40.32 29.41
N ALA A 220 -26.87 -40.78 28.16
CA ALA A 220 -28.18 -40.94 27.53
C ALA A 220 -29.05 -42.02 28.23
N ALA A 221 -28.44 -43.07 28.79
CA ALA A 221 -29.17 -44.07 29.57
C ALA A 221 -29.66 -43.52 30.92
N ALA A 222 -28.89 -42.63 31.55
CA ALA A 222 -29.28 -41.95 32.80
C ALA A 222 -30.45 -40.97 32.58
N GLU A 223 -30.46 -40.22 31.47
CA GLU A 223 -31.58 -39.34 31.11
C GLU A 223 -32.87 -40.12 30.80
N ASN A 224 -32.78 -41.25 30.07
CA ASN A 224 -33.95 -42.07 29.78
C ASN A 224 -34.52 -42.75 31.03
N GLY A 225 -33.67 -43.17 31.98
CA GLY A 225 -34.12 -43.68 33.28
C GLY A 225 -34.83 -42.64 34.14
N ALA A 226 -34.40 -41.37 34.08
CA ALA A 226 -35.08 -40.26 34.74
C ALA A 226 -36.43 -39.93 34.09
N ALA A 227 -36.51 -39.96 32.75
CA ALA A 227 -37.75 -39.73 32.02
C ALA A 227 -38.81 -40.84 32.27
N GLN A 228 -38.39 -42.09 32.46
CA GLN A 228 -39.31 -43.21 32.72
C GLN A 228 -39.89 -43.18 34.14
N ASN A 229 -39.14 -42.68 35.13
CA ASN A 229 -39.63 -42.50 36.49
C ASN A 229 -40.60 -41.30 36.60
N VAL A 230 -40.40 -40.23 35.81
CA VAL A 230 -41.32 -39.06 35.78
C VAL A 230 -42.62 -39.38 35.00
N ALA A 231 -42.54 -40.24 33.98
CA ALA A 231 -43.74 -40.72 33.26
C ALA A 231 -44.63 -41.67 34.09
N ALA A 232 -44.08 -42.32 35.12
CA ALA A 232 -44.85 -43.16 36.03
C ALA A 232 -45.64 -42.34 37.08
N GLU A 233 -45.22 -41.12 37.41
CA GLU A 233 -45.88 -40.27 38.41
C GLU A 233 -46.82 -39.20 37.84
N THR A 234 -46.78 -38.94 36.52
CA THR A 234 -47.60 -37.87 35.90
C THR A 234 -48.37 -38.39 34.70
N GLY A 235 -49.51 -39.01 34.96
CA GLY A 235 -50.48 -39.38 33.93
C GLY A 235 -51.12 -38.14 33.31
N THR A 236 -50.51 -37.54 32.29
CA THR A 236 -51.21 -36.65 31.36
C THR A 236 -50.47 -36.60 30.02
N ALA A 237 -51.05 -37.23 29.00
CA ALA A 237 -50.63 -37.04 27.62
C ALA A 237 -51.11 -35.67 27.14
N THR A 238 -50.20 -34.80 26.72
CA THR A 238 -50.56 -33.65 25.88
C THR A 238 -49.46 -33.42 24.86
N ALA A 239 -49.76 -33.80 23.63
CA ALA A 239 -49.00 -33.43 22.44
C ALA A 239 -49.07 -31.91 22.29
N VAL A 240 -47.91 -31.24 22.37
CA VAL A 240 -47.78 -29.83 21.99
C VAL A 240 -47.13 -29.79 20.61
N GLU A 241 -48.00 -29.58 19.63
CA GLU A 241 -47.67 -29.29 18.25
C GLU A 241 -47.25 -27.82 18.13
N THR A 242 -45.95 -27.56 17.98
CA THR A 242 -45.44 -26.20 17.75
C THR A 242 -45.47 -25.89 16.25
N ARG A 243 -46.33 -24.94 15.86
CA ARG A 243 -46.38 -24.35 14.52
C ARG A 243 -45.04 -23.69 14.14
N PRO A 244 -44.54 -23.85 12.90
CA PRO A 244 -43.37 -23.14 12.43
C PRO A 244 -43.77 -21.79 11.82
N GLY A 245 -43.14 -20.67 12.21
CA GLY A 245 -43.31 -19.44 11.43
C GLY A 245 -43.05 -18.07 12.06
N GLU A 246 -42.56 -17.93 13.30
CA GLU A 246 -42.29 -16.60 13.86
C GLU A 246 -40.80 -16.26 13.79
N ARG A 247 -40.36 -15.55 12.74
CA ARG A 247 -39.02 -14.95 12.69
C ARG A 247 -39.02 -13.67 13.53
N ARG A 248 -38.31 -13.67 14.66
CA ARG A 248 -38.04 -12.46 15.46
C ARG A 248 -36.86 -11.69 14.85
N ASP A 249 -36.96 -10.36 14.90
CA ASP A 249 -36.02 -9.38 14.36
C ASP A 249 -34.60 -9.55 14.98
N PRO A 250 -33.50 -9.62 14.21
CA PRO A 250 -32.17 -9.96 14.72
C PRO A 250 -31.51 -8.89 15.60
N SER A 251 -32.13 -7.73 15.77
CA SER A 251 -31.55 -6.57 16.47
C SER A 251 -31.67 -6.62 18.00
N GLU A 252 -32.48 -7.54 18.55
CA GLU A 252 -32.66 -7.69 20.02
C GLU A 252 -32.09 -9.01 20.58
N MET A 253 -31.43 -9.83 19.77
CA MET A 253 -30.99 -11.17 20.19
C MET A 253 -29.63 -11.13 20.90
N THR A 254 -29.61 -11.54 22.17
CA THR A 254 -28.39 -11.53 22.99
C THR A 254 -27.41 -12.60 22.49
N ARG A 255 -26.09 -12.36 22.55
CA ARG A 255 -25.05 -13.27 22.00
C ARG A 255 -25.18 -14.74 22.42
N ASP A 256 -25.67 -15.00 23.63
CA ASP A 256 -25.87 -16.37 24.14
C ASP A 256 -27.04 -17.12 23.47
N GLU A 257 -28.06 -16.40 23.01
CA GLU A 257 -29.18 -16.99 22.26
C GLU A 257 -28.78 -17.30 20.81
N LEU A 258 -27.92 -16.45 20.22
CA LEU A 258 -27.40 -16.65 18.86
C LEU A 258 -26.50 -17.90 18.77
N LEU A 259 -25.70 -18.15 19.81
CA LEU A 259 -24.88 -19.36 19.91
C LEU A 259 -25.73 -20.62 20.13
N ARG A 260 -26.82 -20.54 20.89
CA ARG A 260 -27.77 -21.66 21.04
C ARG A 260 -28.52 -21.96 19.74
N GLN A 261 -28.93 -20.93 19.01
CA GLN A 261 -29.61 -21.09 17.71
C GLN A 261 -28.68 -21.76 16.68
N GLN A 262 -27.41 -21.33 16.60
CA GLN A 262 -26.43 -21.95 15.71
C GLN A 262 -26.10 -23.38 16.11
N ALA A 263 -25.99 -23.69 17.40
CA ALA A 263 -25.75 -25.05 17.86
C ALA A 263 -26.91 -26.00 17.50
N HIS A 264 -28.15 -25.53 17.63
CA HIS A 264 -29.34 -26.32 17.28
C HIS A 264 -29.41 -26.60 15.77
N ASP A 265 -29.02 -25.64 14.93
CA ASP A 265 -29.02 -25.76 13.46
C ASP A 265 -27.97 -26.76 12.95
N VAL A 266 -26.80 -26.81 13.61
CA VAL A 266 -25.73 -27.78 13.29
C VAL A 266 -26.13 -29.20 13.69
N VAL A 267 -26.76 -29.36 14.85
CA VAL A 267 -27.26 -30.67 15.32
C VAL A 267 -28.42 -31.17 14.46
N PHE A 268 -29.29 -30.28 14.00
CA PHE A 268 -30.38 -30.64 13.08
C PHE A 268 -29.84 -31.10 11.71
N ARG A 269 -28.87 -30.37 11.14
CA ARG A 269 -28.19 -30.77 9.90
C ARG A 269 -27.44 -32.09 10.02
N ALA A 270 -26.85 -32.38 11.18
CA ALA A 270 -26.20 -33.67 11.44
C ALA A 270 -27.21 -34.83 11.57
N ARG A 271 -28.45 -34.56 11.97
CA ARG A 271 -29.51 -35.56 12.09
C ARG A 271 -30.19 -35.89 10.76
N GLU A 272 -30.24 -34.93 9.82
CA GLU A 272 -30.72 -35.16 8.45
C GLU A 272 -29.69 -35.92 7.59
N ALA A 273 -28.40 -35.82 7.92
CA ALA A 273 -27.33 -36.63 7.34
C ALA A 273 -27.30 -38.04 7.96
N GLY A 274 -28.38 -38.81 7.78
CA GLY A 274 -28.43 -40.22 8.17
C GLY A 274 -27.40 -41.09 7.43
N PRO A 275 -27.05 -42.28 7.94
CA PRO A 275 -26.01 -43.13 7.36
C PRO A 275 -26.51 -43.77 6.07
N THR A 276 -25.98 -43.35 4.92
CA THR A 276 -26.18 -44.06 3.65
C THR A 276 -25.39 -45.38 3.69
N LEU A 277 -26.06 -46.45 4.12
CA LEU A 277 -25.71 -47.82 3.80
C LEU A 277 -26.11 -48.07 2.35
N GLY A 278 -25.14 -48.32 1.47
CA GLY A 278 -25.39 -48.71 0.08
C GLY A 278 -24.25 -48.25 -0.82
N GLY A 279 -23.47 -49.21 -1.32
CA GLY A 279 -22.33 -48.92 -2.17
C GLY A 279 -22.75 -48.45 -3.56
N GLU A 280 -22.24 -47.30 -3.96
CA GLU A 280 -21.94 -46.93 -5.35
C GLU A 280 -20.65 -46.08 -5.31
N ASP A 281 -19.68 -46.43 -6.17
CA ASP A 281 -18.44 -45.68 -6.33
C ASP A 281 -18.75 -44.21 -6.73
N PRO A 282 -17.92 -43.23 -6.30
CA PRO A 282 -18.07 -41.87 -6.77
C PRO A 282 -17.87 -41.80 -8.30
N PRO A 283 -18.68 -41.04 -9.05
CA PRO A 283 -18.48 -40.91 -10.49
C PRO A 283 -17.11 -40.24 -10.75
N PRO A 284 -16.39 -40.65 -11.82
CA PRO A 284 -15.10 -40.07 -12.14
C PRO A 284 -15.24 -38.57 -12.47
N PRO A 285 -14.22 -37.75 -12.18
CA PRO A 285 -14.26 -36.33 -12.50
C PRO A 285 -14.39 -36.14 -14.02
N ASP A 286 -15.39 -35.38 -14.43
CA ASP A 286 -15.65 -34.98 -15.81
C ASP A 286 -14.44 -34.22 -16.37
N THR A 287 -13.62 -34.93 -17.16
CA THR A 287 -12.56 -34.37 -18.01
C THR A 287 -13.12 -34.12 -19.41
N GLY A 288 -14.04 -33.16 -19.51
CA GLY A 288 -14.54 -32.62 -20.78
C GLY A 288 -14.30 -31.11 -20.87
N PRO A 289 -13.95 -30.55 -22.05
CA PRO A 289 -13.75 -29.11 -22.18
C PRO A 289 -15.09 -28.40 -22.01
N ARG A 290 -15.25 -27.62 -20.93
CA ARG A 290 -16.40 -26.71 -20.79
C ARG A 290 -16.33 -25.68 -21.92
N LYS A 291 -17.24 -25.85 -22.88
CA LYS A 291 -17.51 -24.88 -23.93
C LYS A 291 -18.13 -23.65 -23.25
N VAL A 292 -17.36 -22.56 -23.20
CA VAL A 292 -17.87 -21.25 -22.77
C VAL A 292 -18.88 -20.82 -23.84
N GLU A 293 -20.15 -20.90 -23.48
CA GLU A 293 -21.24 -20.44 -24.34
C GLU A 293 -21.21 -18.90 -24.34
N ASN A 294 -20.88 -18.33 -25.50
CA ASN A 294 -20.99 -16.90 -25.77
C ASN A 294 -22.46 -16.50 -25.71
N THR A 295 -22.91 -15.96 -24.58
CA THR A 295 -24.15 -15.18 -24.54
C THR A 295 -23.85 -13.81 -25.12
N VAL A 296 -24.31 -13.64 -26.36
CA VAL A 296 -24.46 -12.38 -27.08
C VAL A 296 -25.16 -11.37 -26.16
N GLY A 297 -24.56 -10.19 -26.02
CA GLY A 297 -25.10 -9.10 -25.21
C GLY A 297 -26.48 -8.66 -25.71
N GLU A 298 -27.41 -8.53 -24.78
CA GLU A 298 -28.58 -7.66 -24.99
C GLU A 298 -28.11 -6.20 -25.03
N PRO A 299 -28.63 -5.39 -25.97
CA PRO A 299 -28.33 -3.97 -26.00
C PRO A 299 -29.07 -3.28 -24.85
N ILE A 300 -28.31 -2.61 -23.99
CA ILE A 300 -28.82 -1.73 -22.92
C ILE A 300 -29.59 -0.58 -23.60
N PRO A 301 -30.81 -0.22 -23.17
CA PRO A 301 -31.55 0.89 -23.74
C PRO A 301 -30.88 2.23 -23.39
N ASP A 302 -30.81 3.12 -24.39
CA ASP A 302 -30.22 4.45 -24.28
C ASP A 302 -30.82 5.26 -23.12
N GLU A 303 -30.04 5.49 -22.07
CA GLU A 303 -30.35 6.52 -21.07
C GLU A 303 -30.16 7.89 -21.71
N GLU A 304 -31.30 8.56 -21.92
CA GLU A 304 -31.43 9.93 -22.37
C GLU A 304 -30.65 10.88 -21.41
N GLN A 305 -29.49 11.35 -21.85
CA GLN A 305 -28.72 12.37 -21.12
C GLN A 305 -29.55 13.66 -21.02
N PRO A 306 -29.74 14.24 -19.82
CA PRO A 306 -30.40 15.53 -19.70
C PRO A 306 -29.52 16.60 -20.34
N ALA A 307 -30.07 17.29 -21.34
CA ALA A 307 -29.40 18.34 -22.11
C ALA A 307 -28.84 19.45 -21.20
N LEU A 308 -27.54 19.71 -21.33
CA LEU A 308 -26.85 20.82 -20.68
C LEU A 308 -27.44 22.16 -21.19
N PRO A 309 -27.77 23.14 -20.34
CA PRO A 309 -28.23 24.44 -20.80
C PRO A 309 -27.14 25.16 -21.63
N PRO A 310 -27.51 25.94 -22.66
CA PRO A 310 -26.55 26.62 -23.52
C PRO A 310 -25.75 27.68 -22.74
N PRO A 311 -24.47 27.88 -23.06
CA PRO A 311 -23.64 28.89 -22.38
C PRO A 311 -24.17 30.30 -22.66
N PRO A 312 -24.06 31.22 -21.69
CA PRO A 312 -24.48 32.61 -21.88
C PRO A 312 -23.64 33.29 -23.00
N PRO A 313 -24.23 34.21 -23.78
CA PRO A 313 -23.54 34.87 -24.87
C PRO A 313 -22.34 35.68 -24.36
N ARG A 314 -21.20 35.52 -25.05
CA ARG A 314 -19.99 36.31 -24.81
C ARG A 314 -20.31 37.78 -25.07
N GLU A 315 -20.29 38.60 -24.03
CA GLU A 315 -20.19 40.05 -24.20
C GLU A 315 -18.83 40.37 -24.84
N LEU A 316 -18.85 40.79 -26.10
CA LEU A 316 -17.71 41.45 -26.74
C LEU A 316 -17.43 42.74 -25.95
N PRO A 317 -16.17 43.01 -25.55
CA PRO A 317 -15.84 44.30 -24.96
C PRO A 317 -16.22 45.41 -25.94
N LYS A 318 -17.05 46.34 -25.47
CA LYS A 318 -17.46 47.53 -26.22
C LYS A 318 -16.21 48.26 -26.69
N SER A 319 -16.17 48.51 -27.99
CA SER A 319 -15.15 49.27 -28.70
C SER A 319 -15.26 50.76 -28.39
N ASP A 320 -14.93 51.20 -27.18
CA ASP A 320 -14.96 52.64 -26.83
C ASP A 320 -13.69 53.16 -26.11
N ASP A 321 -12.62 52.38 -26.02
CA ASP A 321 -11.29 52.88 -25.59
C ASP A 321 -10.30 52.89 -26.76
N ALA A 322 -10.63 53.65 -27.80
CA ALA A 322 -9.66 54.12 -28.78
C ALA A 322 -9.00 55.41 -28.27
N ALA A 323 -8.07 55.27 -27.33
CA ALA A 323 -7.11 56.34 -27.08
C ALA A 323 -6.27 56.57 -28.35
N PRO A 324 -6.12 57.81 -28.84
CA PRO A 324 -5.41 58.07 -30.09
C PRO A 324 -3.92 57.71 -29.94
N ARG A 325 -3.47 56.79 -30.80
CA ARG A 325 -2.05 56.50 -30.98
C ARG A 325 -1.34 57.78 -31.44
N GLU A 326 -0.49 58.33 -30.58
CA GLU A 326 0.45 59.37 -31.01
C GLU A 326 1.39 58.79 -32.08
N LEU A 327 1.40 59.45 -33.24
CA LEU A 327 2.35 59.20 -34.32
C LEU A 327 3.77 59.51 -33.85
N PRO A 328 4.79 58.68 -34.17
CA PRO A 328 6.17 59.03 -33.89
C PRO A 328 6.58 60.25 -34.71
N LYS A 329 7.04 61.31 -34.03
CA LYS A 329 7.65 62.49 -34.64
C LYS A 329 8.79 62.07 -35.58
N GLU A 330 8.75 62.60 -36.80
CA GLU A 330 9.79 62.48 -37.81
C GLU A 330 11.16 62.86 -37.23
N ARG A 331 12.15 62.00 -37.48
CA ARG A 331 13.56 62.34 -37.28
C ARG A 331 13.94 63.36 -38.35
N GLU A 332 14.25 64.57 -37.91
CA GLU A 332 14.93 65.56 -38.74
C GLU A 332 16.24 64.98 -39.29
N LEU A 333 16.39 65.00 -40.62
CA LEU A 333 17.65 64.73 -41.29
C LEU A 333 18.67 65.84 -40.93
N PRO A 334 19.93 65.51 -40.65
CA PRO A 334 20.97 66.53 -40.55
C PRO A 334 21.23 67.14 -41.93
N LYS A 335 20.93 68.43 -42.03
CA LYS A 335 21.32 69.34 -43.09
C LYS A 335 22.85 69.37 -43.16
N GLY A 336 23.41 68.99 -44.30
CA GLY A 336 24.78 69.35 -44.64
C GLY A 336 24.84 70.83 -44.94
N ASP A 337 25.87 71.49 -44.41
CA ASP A 337 26.37 72.80 -44.86
C ASP A 337 27.90 72.77 -44.62
N ASP A 338 28.64 72.58 -45.71
CA ASP A 338 29.73 73.43 -46.20
C ASP A 338 30.68 74.11 -45.18
N ALA A 339 31.93 73.63 -45.12
CA ALA A 339 33.18 74.40 -45.22
C ALA A 339 34.41 73.48 -45.19
#